data_AF-A0A4Q2XXG9-F1
#
_entry.id   AF-A0A4Q2XXG9-F1
#
_cell.length_a   1.000
_cell.length_b   1.000
_cell.length_c   1.000
_cell.angle_alpha   90.00
_cell.angle_beta   90.00
_cell.angle_gamma   90.00
#
_symmetry.space_group_name_H-M   'P 1'
#
loop_
_entity.id
_entity.type
_entity.pdbx_description
1 polymer ?
#
loop_
_entity_poly.entity_id
_entity_poly.type
_entity_poly.pdbx_seq_one_letter_code
_entity_poly.pdbx_strand_id
1 'polypeptide(L)' 'MTGVNLHGIWAIYRFEMARTLRTLWQSIATPVITTSLYFIVFGGAIGSRIQSIGDVNYGSFLVPGLIMLSLLTQSIA' A
#
# COMPACT_ATOMS: atom_id res chain seq x y z
N MET A 1 -12.66 -14.13 -39.31
CA MET A 1 -12.10 -12.93 -38.66
C MET A 1 -11.84 -13.25 -37.19
N THR A 2 -10.76 -13.94 -36.85
CA THR A 2 -10.44 -14.29 -35.45
C THR A 2 -8.94 -14.61 -35.34
N GLY A 3 -8.10 -13.58 -35.44
CA GLY A 3 -6.67 -13.68 -35.15
C GLY A 3 -6.31 -12.65 -34.10
N VAL A 4 -5.66 -13.07 -33.01
CA VAL A 4 -5.21 -12.17 -31.95
C VAL A 4 -4.28 -11.11 -32.55
N ASN A 5 -4.62 -9.83 -32.38
CA ASN A 5 -3.83 -8.72 -32.90
C ASN A 5 -2.66 -8.41 -31.95
N LEU A 6 -1.61 -9.23 -32.06
CA LEU A 6 -0.40 -9.16 -31.22
C LEU A 6 0.31 -7.80 -31.32
N HIS A 7 0.29 -7.16 -32.49
CA HIS A 7 0.88 -5.83 -32.68
C HIS A 7 0.10 -4.76 -31.90
N GLY A 8 -1.24 -4.81 -31.91
CA GLY A 8 -2.07 -3.90 -31.11
C GLY A 8 -1.85 -4.09 -29.61
N ILE A 9 -1.79 -5.33 -29.14
CA ILE A 9 -1.52 -5.66 -27.73
C ILE A 9 -0.16 -5.09 -27.30
N TRP A 10 0.87 -5.28 -28.13
CA TRP A 10 2.22 -4.81 -27.81
C TRP A 10 2.32 -3.28 -27.80
N ALA A 11 1.64 -2.59 -28.72
CA ALA A 11 1.58 -1.14 -28.74
C ALA A 11 0.91 -0.56 -27.49
N ILE A 12 -0.23 -1.14 -27.08
CA ILE A 12 -0.95 -0.74 -25.86
C ILE A 12 -0.10 -1.02 -24.62
N TYR A 13 0.49 -2.21 -24.52
CA TYR A 13 1.34 -2.60 -23.39
C TYR A 13 2.51 -1.63 -23.19
N ARG A 14 3.23 -1.30 -24.26
CA ARG A 14 4.38 -0.38 -24.17
C ARG A 14 3.96 1.03 -23.76
N PHE A 15 2.80 1.48 -24.23
CA PHE A 15 2.25 2.78 -23.88
C PHE A 15 1.80 2.85 -22.41
N GLU A 16 1.08 1.83 -21.93
CA GLU A 16 0.67 1.77 -20.53
C GLU A 16 1.86 1.62 -19.58
N MET A 17 2.90 0.85 -19.94
CA MET A 17 4.13 0.78 -19.15
C MET A 17 4.90 2.09 -19.10
N ALA A 18 5.02 2.81 -20.21
CA ALA A 18 5.66 4.12 -20.21
C ALA A 18 4.90 5.14 -19.34
N ARG A 19 3.57 5.06 -19.32
CA ARG A 19 2.71 5.89 -18.45
C ARG A 19 2.88 5.53 -16.98
N THR A 20 2.79 4.25 -16.63
CA THR A 20 2.94 3.80 -15.23
C THR A 20 4.32 4.13 -14.70
N LEU A 21 5.39 3.92 -15.48
CA LEU A 21 6.76 4.28 -15.08
C LEU A 21 6.92 5.75 -14.69
N ARG A 22 6.19 6.66 -15.35
CA ARG A 22 6.25 8.09 -15.06
C ARG A 22 5.53 8.48 -13.75
N THR A 23 4.56 7.67 -13.31
CA THR A 23 3.73 7.95 -12.13
C THR A 23 4.05 7.02 -10.94
N LEU A 24 4.82 5.95 -11.14
CA LEU A 24 5.16 4.93 -10.15
C LEU A 24 5.64 5.52 -8.82
N TRP A 25 6.50 6.54 -8.89
CA TRP A 25 7.03 7.18 -7.69
C TRP A 25 5.94 7.81 -6.83
N GLN A 26 4.96 8.48 -7.47
CA GLN A 26 3.85 9.12 -6.79
C GLN A 26 2.85 8.09 -6.24
N SER A 27 2.61 7.01 -7.00
CA SER A 27 1.72 5.91 -6.63
C SER A 27 2.22 5.13 -5.40
N ILE A 28 3.53 5.03 -5.20
CA ILE A 28 4.13 4.29 -4.08
C ILE A 28 4.47 5.22 -2.90
N ALA A 29 4.96 6.43 -3.16
CA ALA A 29 5.37 7.35 -2.10
C ALA A 29 4.20 7.71 -1.18
N THR A 30 3.01 7.94 -1.73
CA THR A 30 1.82 8.35 -0.99
C THR A 30 1.39 7.31 0.06
N PRO A 31 1.16 6.02 -0.29
CA PRO A 31 0.83 5.00 0.71
C PRO A 31 1.98 4.76 1.69
N VAL A 32 3.23 4.74 1.24
CA VAL A 32 4.39 4.50 2.14
C VAL A 32 4.52 5.58 3.21
N ILE A 33 4.38 6.86 2.86
CA ILE A 33 4.45 7.97 3.81
C ILE A 33 3.32 7.86 4.83
N THR A 34 2.09 7.60 4.38
CA THR A 34 0.92 7.49 5.26
C THR A 34 1.06 6.33 6.25
N THR A 35 1.43 5.15 5.77
CA THR A 35 1.66 3.97 6.61
C THR A 35 2.78 4.22 7.62
N SER A 36 3.87 4.87 7.21
CA SER A 36 5.00 5.20 8.09
C SER A 36 4.58 6.18 9.19
N LEU A 37 3.80 7.21 8.87
CA LEU A 37 3.25 8.14 9.85
C LEU A 37 2.34 7.45 10.87
N TYR A 38 1.49 6.51 10.41
CA TYR A 38 0.68 5.70 11.33
C TYR A 38 1.54 4.85 12.26
N PHE A 39 2.61 4.23 11.77
CA PHE A 39 3.54 3.51 12.64
C PHE A 39 4.22 4.41 13.67
N ILE A 40 4.65 5.61 13.29
CA ILE A 40 5.32 6.55 14.21
C ILE A 40 4.33 7.04 15.29
N VAL A 41 3.14 7.46 14.89
CA VAL A 41 2.13 8.03 15.81
C VAL A 41 1.55 6.94 16.72
N PHE A 42 1.04 5.85 16.14
CA PHE A 42 0.42 4.80 16.93
C PHE A 42 1.48 3.97 17.66
N GLY A 43 2.55 3.55 17.00
CA GLY A 43 3.58 2.68 17.58
C GLY A 43 4.49 3.39 18.58
N GLY A 44 4.98 4.59 18.26
CA GLY A 44 5.89 5.34 19.12
C GLY A 44 5.18 6.17 20.20
N ALA A 45 4.24 7.03 19.79
CA ALA A 45 3.63 8.00 20.72
C ALA A 45 2.55 7.39 21.61
N ILE A 46 1.70 6.49 21.07
CA ILE A 46 0.63 5.83 21.84
C ILE A 46 1.10 4.52 22.49
N GLY A 47 1.96 3.75 21.81
CA GLY A 47 2.51 2.51 22.36
C GLY A 47 3.32 2.68 23.65
N SER A 48 3.90 3.86 23.90
CA SER A 48 4.55 4.16 25.19
C SER A 48 3.58 4.30 26.37
N ARG A 49 2.30 4.58 26.10
CA ARG A 49 1.23 4.70 27.12
C ARG A 49 0.41 3.42 27.30
N ILE A 50 0.41 2.54 26.30
CA ILE A 50 -0.29 1.24 26.29
C ILE A 50 0.77 0.15 26.13
N GLN A 51 1.32 -0.33 27.25
CA GLN A 51 2.40 -1.33 27.22
C GLN A 51 1.92 -2.73 26.82
N SER A 52 0.67 -3.10 27.14
CA SER A 52 0.07 -4.36 26.72
C SER A 52 -1.42 -4.20 26.45
N ILE A 53 -1.90 -4.91 25.43
CA ILE A 53 -3.33 -5.18 25.25
C ILE A 53 -3.50 -6.67 25.55
N GLY A 54 -4.01 -6.99 26.75
CA GLY A 54 -4.03 -8.37 27.25
C GLY A 54 -2.62 -8.92 27.47
N ASP A 55 -2.31 -10.09 26.90
CA ASP A 55 -1.01 -10.79 26.98
C ASP A 55 -0.06 -10.50 25.80
N VAL A 56 -0.46 -9.66 24.85
CA VAL A 56 0.33 -9.41 23.63
C VAL A 56 0.84 -7.97 23.61
N ASN A 57 2.07 -7.79 23.13
CA ASN A 57 2.66 -6.47 22.98
C ASN A 57 1.82 -5.64 21.98
N TYR A 58 1.57 -4.38 22.31
CA TYR A 58 0.82 -3.44 21.47
C TYR A 58 1.37 -3.38 20.03
N GLY A 59 2.69 -3.43 19.86
CA GLY A 59 3.33 -3.43 18.55
C GLY A 59 2.92 -4.61 17.65
N SER A 60 2.77 -5.81 18.22
CA SER A 60 2.34 -7.01 17.48
C SER A 60 0.86 -6.97 17.06
N PHE A 61 0.02 -6.20 17.74
CA PHE A 61 -1.37 -5.98 17.33
C PHE A 61 -1.50 -4.87 16.29
N LEU A 62 -0.64 -3.85 16.38
CA LEU A 62 -0.68 -2.67 15.52
C LEU A 62 -0.26 -2.99 14.07
N VAL A 63 0.82 -3.75 13.88
CA VAL A 63 1.35 -4.05 12.53
C VAL A 63 0.29 -4.70 11.63
N PRO A 64 -0.39 -5.79 12.03
CA PRO A 64 -1.42 -6.42 11.19
C PRO A 64 -2.66 -5.54 11.00
N GLY A 65 -3.05 -4.76 12.02
CA GLY A 65 -4.20 -3.85 11.95
C GLY A 65 -4.01 -2.74 10.92
N LEU A 66 -2.83 -2.13 10.86
CA LEU A 66 -2.50 -1.12 9.85
C LEU A 66 -2.40 -1.70 8.43
N ILE A 67 -1.91 -2.93 8.30
CA ILE A 67 -1.89 -3.65 7.02
C ILE A 67 -3.33 -3.88 6.53
N MET A 68 -4.23 -4.35 7.41
CA MET A 68 -5.65 -4.56 7.07
C MET A 68 -6.34 -3.25 6.68
N LEU A 69 -6.09 -2.16 7.42
CA LEU A 69 -6.61 -0.84 7.07
C LEU A 69 -6.16 -0.43 5.66
N SER A 70 -4.86 -0.54 5.37
CA SER A 70 -4.30 -0.20 4.06
C SER A 70 -4.89 -1.05 2.93
N LEU A 71 -5.02 -2.37 3.13
CA LEU A 71 -5.63 -3.26 2.14
C LEU A 71 -7.09 -2.90 1.88
N LEU A 72 -7.87 -2.61 2.91
CA LEU A 72 -9.27 -2.23 2.75
C LEU A 72 -9.41 -0.89 2.02
N THR A 73 -8.60 0.12 2.37
CA THR A 73 -8.60 1.42 1.70
C THR A 73 -8.23 1.28 0.22
N GLN A 74 -7.20 0.49 -0.10
CA GLN A 74 -6.74 0.27 -1.48
C GLN A 74 -7.65 -0.65 -2.29
N SER A 75 -8.51 -1.45 -1.65
CA SER A 75 -9.47 -2.32 -2.35
C SER A 75 -10.74 -1.58 -2.77
N ILE A 76 -11.07 -0.49 -2.07
CA ILE A 76 -12.23 0.35 -2.35
C ILE A 76 -11.87 1.47 -3.34
N ALA A 77 -10.63 1.96 -3.29
CA ALA A 77 -10.09 3.00 -4.17
C ALA A 77 -9.73 2.46 -5.56
#